data_AF-A0A924Z096-F1
#
_entry.id   AF-A0A924Z096-F1
#
_cell.length_a   1.000
_cell.length_b   1.000
_cell.length_c   1.000
_cell.angle_alpha   90.00
_cell.angle_beta   90.00
_cell.angle_gamma   90.00
#
_symmetry.space_group_name_H-M   'P 1'
#
loop_
_entity.id
_entity.type
_entity.pdbx_description
1 polymer ?
#
loop_
_entity_poly.entity_id
_entity_poly.type
_entity_poly.pdbx_seq_one_letter_code
_entity_poly.pdbx_strand_id
1 'polypeptide(L)'
;MKHRLANEHHAFVRGITLRTPGVAIRDVRIGTARVMDPLAWETPACRLRIDGDAAEITFHRPDNWARFGFDIVPADAGAPEVAPMGRLDLLAERTPDEVRQHLRGQRIAFLGTARSCAQALPASIAKLRELGALFGSHEIHVFENDSNDDTGALLDHYARAGVLHAIREQGVAARMTLRTERLAYGRNRLLDHVLARGPFDYVCWADLDGLVGARFSTDGFLSNFQQDEVWDAVFPLSWPLYYDIWALREHTVCAHDYVWDGQHRLNAVLHAGKEIHAATQQLAPGRVAGWLPVRSAFGGFGIYKAAVAGQGRYTGLLDGREVCEHVPYHELLVKAGARLYLNPKCITHIA
;
A
#
# COMPACT_ATOMS: atom_id res chain seq x y z
N MET A 1 -11.97 22.89 -27.82
CA MET A 1 -11.17 21.78 -28.37
C MET A 1 -11.09 20.66 -27.36
N LYS A 2 -10.97 19.40 -27.78
CA LYS A 2 -10.81 18.25 -26.87
C LYS A 2 -9.47 17.55 -27.09
N HIS A 3 -8.88 17.02 -26.04
CA HIS A 3 -7.67 16.21 -26.12
C HIS A 3 -7.72 15.04 -25.13
N ARG A 4 -6.97 13.98 -25.39
CA ARG A 4 -6.83 12.83 -24.51
C ARG A 4 -5.40 12.34 -24.50
N LEU A 5 -4.92 11.91 -23.34
CA LEU A 5 -3.64 11.25 -23.17
C LEU A 5 -3.83 9.90 -22.47
N ALA A 6 -2.95 8.95 -22.77
CA ALA A 6 -2.90 7.63 -22.14
C ALA A 6 -1.57 7.47 -21.39
N ASN A 7 -1.62 6.78 -20.26
CA ASN A 7 -0.46 6.41 -19.44
C ASN A 7 -0.38 4.88 -19.36
N GLU A 8 0.08 4.27 -20.45
CA GLU A 8 0.03 2.81 -20.65
C GLU A 8 0.88 2.02 -19.63
N HIS A 9 1.88 2.67 -19.05
CA HIS A 9 2.77 2.06 -18.06
C HIS A 9 2.38 2.37 -16.61
N HIS A 10 1.26 3.07 -16.39
CA HIS A 10 0.83 3.48 -15.04
C HIS A 10 1.96 4.16 -14.26
N ALA A 11 2.73 5.03 -14.94
CA ALA A 11 3.76 5.84 -14.31
C ALA A 11 3.12 6.93 -13.45
N PHE A 12 3.78 7.34 -12.36
CA PHE A 12 3.32 8.48 -11.58
C PHE A 12 3.50 9.77 -12.37
N VAL A 13 2.42 10.52 -12.57
CA VAL A 13 2.38 11.77 -13.34
C VAL A 13 2.31 12.93 -12.36
N ARG A 14 3.27 13.85 -12.42
CA ARG A 14 3.32 15.05 -11.57
C ARG A 14 2.65 16.26 -12.22
N GLY A 15 2.57 16.27 -13.55
CA GLY A 15 1.96 17.35 -14.29
C GLY A 15 1.74 17.01 -15.75
N ILE A 16 1.15 17.95 -16.47
CA ILE A 16 0.82 17.81 -17.89
C ILE A 16 1.08 19.15 -18.55
N THR A 17 1.76 19.10 -19.69
CA THR A 17 1.94 20.27 -20.56
C THR A 17 1.05 20.10 -21.79
N LEU A 18 0.23 21.11 -22.08
CA LEU A 18 -0.64 21.19 -23.26
C LEU A 18 -0.23 22.38 -24.15
N ARG A 19 -0.40 22.24 -25.46
CA ARG A 19 -0.33 23.35 -26.43
C ARG A 19 -1.40 23.27 -27.49
N THR A 20 -1.88 24.43 -27.93
CA THR A 20 -2.81 24.59 -29.06
C THR A 20 -2.19 25.54 -30.08
N PRO A 21 -1.38 25.04 -31.03
CA PRO A 21 -0.51 25.89 -31.86
C PRO A 21 -1.23 27.09 -32.49
N GLY A 22 -0.80 28.31 -32.10
CA GLY A 22 -1.34 29.56 -32.65
C GLY A 22 -2.73 29.95 -32.13
N VAL A 23 -3.31 29.20 -31.19
CA VAL A 23 -4.60 29.50 -30.56
C VAL A 23 -4.40 29.69 -29.07
N ALA A 24 -4.59 30.92 -28.59
CA ALA A 24 -4.49 31.22 -27.17
C ALA A 24 -5.54 30.47 -26.34
N ILE A 25 -5.14 29.96 -25.18
CA ILE A 25 -5.96 29.22 -24.23
C ILE A 25 -6.52 30.20 -23.19
N ARG A 26 -7.78 30.02 -22.80
CA ARG A 26 -8.41 30.74 -21.68
C ARG A 26 -8.57 29.86 -20.45
N ASP A 27 -8.94 28.61 -20.66
CA ASP A 27 -9.20 27.65 -19.58
C ASP A 27 -8.98 26.22 -20.05
N VAL A 28 -8.70 25.32 -19.12
CA VAL A 28 -8.59 23.88 -19.36
C VAL A 28 -9.30 23.14 -18.25
N ARG A 29 -10.31 22.34 -18.60
CA ARG A 29 -10.93 21.38 -17.68
C ARG A 29 -10.28 20.03 -17.86
N ILE A 30 -9.85 19.42 -16.77
CA ILE A 30 -9.20 18.12 -16.75
C ILE A 30 -10.07 17.07 -16.06
N GLY A 31 -10.15 15.90 -16.66
CA GLY A 31 -10.60 14.66 -16.02
C GLY A 31 -9.48 13.62 -16.04
N THR A 32 -9.51 12.72 -15.06
CA THR A 32 -8.62 11.56 -14.96
C THR A 32 -9.39 10.27 -14.69
N ALA A 33 -8.92 9.14 -15.20
CA ALA A 33 -9.48 7.82 -14.86
C ALA A 33 -8.35 6.83 -14.53
N ARG A 34 -8.56 6.00 -13.50
CA ARG A 34 -7.62 4.95 -13.07
C ARG A 34 -7.78 3.64 -13.84
N VAL A 35 -8.98 3.38 -14.33
CA VAL A 35 -9.35 2.17 -15.07
C VAL A 35 -9.81 2.54 -16.47
N MET A 36 -9.87 1.55 -17.35
CA MET A 36 -10.45 1.65 -18.69
C MET A 36 -11.99 1.68 -18.68
N ASP A 37 -12.59 2.25 -17.64
CA ASP A 37 -14.04 2.44 -17.55
C ASP A 37 -14.40 3.86 -18.03
N PRO A 38 -15.22 4.01 -19.08
CA PRO A 38 -15.63 5.30 -19.60
C PRO A 38 -16.44 6.17 -18.63
N LEU A 39 -16.95 5.61 -17.53
CA LEU A 39 -17.72 6.34 -16.51
C LEU A 39 -16.88 6.70 -15.26
N ALA A 40 -15.69 6.14 -15.09
CA ALA A 40 -14.85 6.31 -13.90
C ALA A 40 -13.92 7.55 -13.99
N TRP A 41 -14.44 8.69 -14.46
CA TRP A 41 -13.70 9.94 -14.55
C TRP A 41 -13.88 10.80 -13.30
N GLU A 42 -12.77 11.26 -12.76
CA GLU A 42 -12.71 12.17 -11.61
C GLU A 42 -12.00 13.46 -12.00
N THR A 43 -12.28 14.56 -11.28
CA THR A 43 -11.54 15.81 -11.43
C THR A 43 -10.39 15.82 -10.42
N PRO A 44 -9.12 15.78 -10.87
CA PRO A 44 -7.97 15.75 -9.95
C PRO A 44 -7.75 17.13 -9.32
N ALA A 45 -7.19 17.14 -8.11
CA ALA A 45 -6.70 18.38 -7.49
C ALA A 45 -5.39 18.81 -8.16
N CYS A 46 -5.43 19.95 -8.85
CA CYS A 46 -4.29 20.49 -9.59
C CYS A 46 -4.28 22.03 -9.61
N ARG A 47 -3.11 22.59 -9.91
CA ARG A 47 -2.93 23.98 -10.30
C ARG A 47 -2.83 24.07 -11.82
N LEU A 48 -3.48 25.07 -12.41
CA LEU A 48 -3.44 25.36 -13.83
C LEU A 48 -2.74 26.72 -14.04
N ARG A 49 -1.73 26.75 -14.89
CA ARG A 49 -1.09 27.96 -15.40
C ARG A 49 -1.25 28.01 -16.91
N ILE A 50 -1.68 29.15 -17.43
CA ILE A 50 -1.87 29.36 -18.87
C ILE A 50 -0.96 30.50 -19.32
N ASP A 51 -0.30 30.31 -20.45
CA ASP A 51 0.56 31.31 -21.08
C ASP A 51 0.39 31.22 -22.61
N GLY A 52 -0.35 32.20 -23.16
CA GLY A 52 -0.67 32.24 -24.58
C GLY A 52 -1.36 30.95 -25.04
N ASP A 53 -0.70 30.21 -25.93
CA ASP A 53 -1.20 28.97 -26.53
C ASP A 53 -0.78 27.70 -25.76
N ALA A 54 -0.21 27.86 -24.56
CA ALA A 54 0.25 26.78 -23.70
C ALA A 54 -0.47 26.76 -22.36
N ALA A 55 -0.64 25.55 -21.81
CA ALA A 55 -1.14 25.34 -20.46
C ALA A 55 -0.29 24.31 -19.73
N GLU A 56 0.04 24.59 -18.47
CA GLU A 56 0.72 23.70 -17.55
C GLU A 56 -0.21 23.33 -16.40
N ILE A 57 -0.43 22.04 -16.23
CA ILE A 57 -1.21 21.47 -15.13
C ILE A 57 -0.23 20.80 -14.17
N THR A 58 -0.25 21.17 -12.90
CA THR A 58 0.57 20.55 -11.85
C THR A 58 -0.33 19.91 -10.81
N PHE A 59 -0.21 18.59 -10.60
CA PHE A 59 -1.00 17.88 -9.61
C PHE A 59 -0.54 18.20 -8.19
N HIS A 60 -1.47 18.35 -7.26
CA HIS A 60 -1.12 18.59 -5.84
C HIS A 60 -0.34 17.42 -5.23
N ARG A 61 -0.69 16.20 -5.66
CA ARG A 61 0.06 14.98 -5.38
C ARG A 61 0.13 14.15 -6.65
N PRO A 62 1.33 13.76 -7.13
CA PRO A 62 1.48 12.89 -8.29
C PRO A 62 0.69 11.59 -8.15
N ASP A 63 0.19 11.05 -9.25
CA ASP A 63 -0.59 9.81 -9.24
C ASP A 63 -0.47 9.07 -10.57
N ASN A 64 -0.89 7.82 -10.61
CA ASN A 64 -0.69 6.93 -11.76
C ASN A 64 -1.96 6.63 -12.56
N TRP A 65 -2.80 7.66 -12.76
CA TRP A 65 -4.00 7.56 -13.60
C TRP A 65 -3.65 7.01 -14.98
N ALA A 66 -4.50 6.13 -15.50
CA ALA A 66 -4.32 5.47 -16.79
C ALA A 66 -4.71 6.38 -17.98
N ARG A 67 -5.64 7.31 -17.76
CA ARG A 67 -6.19 8.19 -18.80
C ARG A 67 -6.38 9.62 -18.30
N PHE A 68 -6.18 10.56 -19.22
CA PHE A 68 -6.41 11.98 -19.02
C PHE A 68 -7.27 12.53 -20.15
N GLY A 69 -8.24 13.38 -19.82
CA GLY A 69 -9.16 14.02 -20.75
C GLY A 69 -9.18 15.51 -20.52
N PHE A 70 -9.18 16.29 -21.60
CA PHE A 70 -9.11 17.74 -21.54
C PHE A 70 -10.18 18.37 -22.41
N ASP A 71 -10.93 19.29 -21.82
CA ASP A 71 -11.73 20.26 -22.55
C ASP A 71 -11.00 21.61 -22.50
N ILE A 72 -10.41 22.00 -23.63
CA ILE A 72 -9.60 23.21 -23.79
C ILE A 72 -10.48 24.32 -24.37
N VAL A 73 -10.55 25.43 -23.65
CA VAL A 73 -11.37 26.59 -23.98
C VAL A 73 -10.47 27.66 -24.61
N PRO A 74 -10.65 28.00 -25.90
CA PRO A 74 -9.90 29.08 -26.54
C PRO A 74 -10.20 30.45 -25.91
N ALA A 75 -9.26 31.39 -26.02
CA ALA A 75 -9.45 32.78 -25.61
C ALA A 75 -10.42 33.54 -26.51
N ASP A 76 -10.41 33.25 -27.82
CA ASP A 76 -11.36 33.78 -28.79
C ASP A 76 -12.34 32.69 -29.22
N ALA A 77 -13.64 32.96 -29.12
CA ALA A 77 -14.70 32.04 -29.52
C ALA A 77 -14.71 31.74 -31.03
N GLY A 78 -14.14 32.64 -31.85
CA GLY A 78 -13.98 32.46 -33.29
C GLY A 78 -12.65 31.85 -33.71
N ALA A 79 -11.79 31.45 -32.75
CA ALA A 79 -10.49 30.88 -33.06
C ALA A 79 -10.61 29.59 -33.90
N PRO A 80 -9.66 29.35 -34.84
CA PRO A 80 -9.68 28.13 -35.64
C PRO A 80 -9.53 26.90 -34.73
N GLU A 81 -10.18 25.80 -35.13
CA GLU A 81 -9.98 24.53 -34.44
C GLU A 81 -8.60 23.96 -34.81
N VAL A 82 -7.74 23.80 -33.81
CA VAL A 82 -6.41 23.20 -33.96
C VAL A 82 -6.33 21.89 -33.17
N ALA A 83 -5.54 20.94 -33.65
CA ALA A 83 -5.30 19.70 -32.92
C ALA A 83 -4.41 20.01 -31.69
N PRO A 84 -4.90 19.83 -30.45
CA PRO A 84 -4.06 20.09 -29.28
C PRO A 84 -2.96 19.03 -29.17
N MET A 85 -1.81 19.45 -28.65
CA MET A 85 -0.70 18.59 -28.29
C MET A 85 -0.60 18.50 -26.78
N GLY A 86 -0.22 17.34 -26.26
CA GLY A 86 -0.07 17.10 -24.83
C GLY A 86 1.10 16.20 -24.51
N ARG A 87 1.73 16.44 -23.36
CA ARG A 87 2.80 15.61 -22.81
C ARG A 87 2.56 15.37 -21.32
N LEU A 88 2.71 14.12 -20.89
CA LEU A 88 2.74 13.79 -19.47
C LEU A 88 4.11 14.13 -18.90
N ASP A 89 4.14 14.90 -17.82
CA ASP A 89 5.34 15.17 -17.06
C ASP A 89 5.40 14.15 -15.92
N LEU A 90 6.26 13.13 -16.09
CA LEU A 90 6.39 11.99 -15.18
C LEU A 90 7.19 12.37 -13.93
N LEU A 91 6.89 11.68 -12.82
CA LEU A 91 7.68 11.74 -11.61
C LEU A 91 8.90 10.81 -11.75
N ALA A 92 10.10 11.36 -11.54
CA ALA A 92 11.33 10.58 -11.62
C ALA A 92 11.43 9.59 -10.45
N GLU A 93 11.84 8.35 -10.73
CA GLU A 93 12.21 7.39 -9.69
C GLU A 93 13.58 7.75 -9.12
N ARG A 94 13.72 7.68 -7.79
CA ARG A 94 15.06 7.71 -7.18
C ARG A 94 15.84 6.47 -7.62
N THR A 95 17.11 6.69 -7.93
CA THR A 95 18.09 5.63 -8.13
C THR A 95 18.29 4.82 -6.84
N PRO A 96 18.78 3.57 -6.91
CA PRO A 96 19.07 2.78 -5.71
C PRO A 96 20.01 3.48 -4.73
N ASP A 97 20.98 4.26 -5.21
CA ASP A 97 21.93 4.98 -4.36
C ASP A 97 21.27 6.17 -3.66
N GLU A 98 20.44 6.94 -4.36
CA GLU A 98 19.63 8.01 -3.74
C GLU A 98 18.66 7.47 -2.69
N VAL A 99 18.04 6.30 -2.94
CA VAL A 99 17.21 5.62 -1.94
C VAL A 99 18.04 5.27 -0.70
N ARG A 100 19.20 4.61 -0.87
CA ARG A 100 20.06 4.23 0.26
C ARG A 100 20.54 5.45 1.04
N GLN A 101 20.89 6.53 0.35
CA GLN A 101 21.27 7.79 0.99
C GLN A 101 20.11 8.40 1.78
N HIS A 102 18.89 8.43 1.20
CA HIS A 102 17.68 8.89 1.88
C HIS A 102 17.45 8.10 3.17
N LEU A 103 17.43 6.77 3.09
CA LEU A 103 17.11 5.89 4.23
C LEU A 103 18.10 5.99 5.40
N ARG A 104 19.37 6.32 5.15
CA ARG A 104 20.36 6.58 6.23
C ARG A 104 19.99 7.74 7.15
N GLY A 105 19.13 8.66 6.70
CA GLY A 105 18.58 9.74 7.52
C GLY A 105 17.26 9.39 8.21
N GLN A 106 16.71 8.19 7.98
CA GLN A 106 15.36 7.80 8.40
C GLN A 106 15.40 6.77 9.52
N ARG A 107 14.29 6.69 10.26
CA ARG A 107 14.06 5.75 11.36
C ARG A 107 12.87 4.87 11.06
N ILE A 108 13.01 3.56 11.27
CA ILE A 108 11.93 2.59 11.03
C ILE A 108 11.65 1.73 12.27
N ALA A 109 10.38 1.50 12.55
CA ALA A 109 9.96 0.47 13.51
C ALA A 109 9.36 -0.73 12.77
N PHE A 110 9.88 -1.92 13.00
CA PHE A 110 9.29 -3.17 12.54
C PHE A 110 8.40 -3.76 13.63
N LEU A 111 7.17 -4.15 13.27
CA LEU A 111 6.16 -4.67 14.17
C LEU A 111 5.70 -6.04 13.69
N GLY A 112 5.58 -6.99 14.61
CA GLY A 112 5.05 -8.33 14.31
C GLY A 112 4.28 -8.94 15.47
N THR A 113 3.18 -9.62 15.18
CA THR A 113 2.48 -10.45 16.16
C THR A 113 2.95 -11.89 16.01
N ALA A 114 3.29 -12.54 17.13
CA ALA A 114 3.80 -13.90 17.19
C ALA A 114 2.88 -14.79 18.01
N ARG A 115 2.61 -15.99 17.51
CA ARG A 115 1.99 -17.06 18.29
C ARG A 115 2.35 -18.39 17.65
N SER A 116 3.06 -19.23 18.39
CA SER A 116 3.43 -20.57 17.94
C SER A 116 4.13 -20.60 16.56
N CYS A 117 5.12 -19.74 16.37
CA CYS A 117 5.87 -19.57 15.12
C CYS A 117 7.39 -19.77 15.31
N ALA A 118 7.80 -20.58 16.28
CA ALA A 118 9.21 -20.73 16.68
C ALA A 118 10.13 -21.13 15.53
N GLN A 119 9.63 -21.98 14.63
CA GLN A 119 10.39 -22.49 13.49
C GLN A 119 10.81 -21.38 12.51
N ALA A 120 9.92 -20.42 12.23
CA ALA A 120 10.15 -19.37 11.24
C ALA A 120 10.78 -18.10 11.84
N LEU A 121 10.54 -17.87 13.13
CA LEU A 121 10.91 -16.64 13.83
C LEU A 121 12.39 -16.22 13.65
N PRO A 122 13.40 -17.11 13.74
CA PRO A 122 14.80 -16.72 13.55
C PRO A 122 15.08 -16.12 12.16
N ALA A 123 14.51 -16.70 11.11
CA ALA A 123 14.70 -16.24 9.74
C ALA A 123 14.02 -14.88 9.52
N SER A 124 12.83 -14.69 10.09
CA SER A 124 12.12 -13.41 10.04
C SER A 124 12.88 -12.31 10.75
N ILE A 125 13.34 -12.54 11.99
CA ILE A 125 14.13 -11.54 12.74
C ILE A 125 15.42 -11.20 11.98
N ALA A 126 16.13 -12.21 11.46
CA ALA A 126 17.35 -11.98 10.68
C ALA A 126 17.09 -11.08 9.45
N LYS A 127 16.01 -11.35 8.70
CA LYS A 127 15.62 -10.53 7.56
C LYS A 127 15.22 -9.11 7.98
N LEU A 128 14.45 -8.93 9.05
CA LEU A 128 14.08 -7.60 9.53
C LEU A 128 15.30 -6.78 9.95
N ARG A 129 16.33 -7.40 10.55
CA ARG A 129 17.60 -6.73 10.86
C ARG A 129 18.37 -6.34 9.60
N GLU A 130 18.39 -7.21 8.59
CA GLU A 130 19.03 -6.92 7.29
C GLU A 130 18.37 -5.70 6.63
N LEU A 131 17.04 -5.66 6.59
CA LEU A 131 16.29 -4.53 6.05
C LEU A 131 16.47 -3.27 6.90
N GLY A 132 16.45 -3.42 8.23
CA GLY A 132 16.65 -2.32 9.18
C GLY A 132 18.03 -1.68 9.11
N ALA A 133 19.06 -2.44 8.74
CA ALA A 133 20.42 -1.92 8.54
C ALA A 133 20.55 -0.94 7.36
N LEU A 134 19.51 -0.83 6.52
CA LEU A 134 19.43 0.18 5.46
C LEU A 134 19.09 1.58 6.00
N PHE A 135 18.58 1.66 7.23
CA PHE A 135 18.12 2.89 7.86
C PHE A 135 19.16 3.46 8.82
N GLY A 136 19.05 4.75 9.12
CA GLY A 136 19.87 5.39 10.15
C GLY A 136 19.67 4.80 11.54
N SER A 137 18.43 4.36 11.83
CA SER A 137 18.13 3.53 13.01
C SER A 137 16.91 2.66 12.75
N HIS A 138 16.85 1.50 13.42
CA HIS A 138 15.68 0.64 13.41
C HIS A 138 15.41 0.03 14.78
N GLU A 139 14.15 -0.26 15.06
CA GLU A 139 13.71 -1.05 16.21
C GLU A 139 12.80 -2.18 15.72
N ILE A 140 12.83 -3.33 16.41
CA ILE A 140 11.92 -4.46 16.15
C ILE A 140 11.07 -4.66 17.41
N HIS A 141 9.75 -4.69 17.26
CA HIS A 141 8.79 -4.87 18.34
C HIS A 141 7.89 -6.05 18.04
N VAL A 142 7.82 -6.99 18.97
CA VAL A 142 7.03 -8.21 18.82
C VAL A 142 6.04 -8.33 19.96
N PHE A 143 4.78 -8.55 19.62
CA PHE A 143 3.76 -8.94 20.58
C PHE A 143 3.52 -10.43 20.48
N GLU A 144 3.66 -11.13 21.60
CA GLU A 144 3.41 -12.56 21.68
C GLU A 144 2.29 -12.85 22.65
N ASN A 145 1.41 -13.77 22.26
CA ASN A 145 0.38 -14.28 23.15
C ASN A 145 0.19 -15.79 23.02
N ASP A 146 0.07 -16.45 24.17
CA ASP A 146 -0.39 -17.84 24.31
C ASP A 146 0.27 -18.83 23.32
N SER A 147 1.58 -18.71 23.07
CA SER A 147 2.33 -19.71 22.30
C SER A 147 2.45 -21.02 23.06
N ASN A 148 2.40 -22.13 22.30
CA ASN A 148 2.54 -23.49 22.82
C ASN A 148 3.80 -24.21 22.32
N ASP A 149 4.73 -23.45 21.73
CA ASP A 149 6.05 -23.88 21.28
C ASP A 149 7.14 -22.97 21.87
N ASP A 150 8.37 -23.07 21.35
CA ASP A 150 9.52 -22.29 21.82
C ASP A 150 9.50 -20.79 21.44
N THR A 151 8.42 -20.26 20.84
CA THR A 151 8.32 -18.86 20.38
C THR A 151 8.63 -17.90 21.52
N GLY A 152 8.00 -18.11 22.68
CA GLY A 152 8.20 -17.25 23.85
C GLY A 152 9.66 -17.25 24.33
N ALA A 153 10.27 -18.43 24.42
CA ALA A 153 11.66 -18.58 24.86
C ALA A 153 12.65 -17.92 23.88
N LEU A 154 12.40 -18.03 22.58
CA LEU A 154 13.19 -17.36 21.54
C LEU A 154 13.06 -15.83 21.65
N LEU A 155 11.85 -15.30 21.83
CA LEU A 155 11.66 -13.86 22.01
C LEU A 155 12.37 -13.33 23.26
N ASP A 156 12.32 -14.06 24.38
CA ASP A 156 13.06 -13.69 25.60
C ASP A 156 14.58 -13.71 25.39
N HIS A 157 15.08 -14.65 24.57
CA HIS A 157 16.48 -14.68 24.18
C HIS A 157 16.87 -13.45 23.36
N TYR A 158 16.11 -13.12 22.31
CA TYR A 158 16.39 -11.95 21.46
C TYR A 158 16.24 -10.62 22.22
N ALA A 159 15.26 -10.51 23.10
CA ALA A 159 15.07 -9.33 23.93
C ALA A 159 16.25 -9.10 24.89
N ARG A 160 16.73 -10.15 25.57
CA ARG A 160 17.93 -10.06 26.44
C ARG A 160 19.19 -9.70 25.66
N ALA A 161 19.29 -10.14 24.41
CA ALA A 161 20.39 -9.77 23.51
C ALA A 161 20.26 -8.35 22.93
N GLY A 162 19.20 -7.60 23.24
CA GLY A 162 18.96 -6.25 22.72
C GLY A 162 18.57 -6.22 21.24
N VAL A 163 18.14 -7.37 20.68
CA VAL A 163 17.79 -7.48 19.25
C VAL A 163 16.38 -6.94 18.96
N LEU A 164 15.46 -7.08 19.91
CA LEU A 164 14.07 -6.63 19.77
C LEU A 164 13.46 -6.28 21.13
N HIS A 165 12.30 -5.64 21.08
CA HIS A 165 11.42 -5.43 22.22
C HIS A 165 10.27 -6.43 22.17
N ALA A 166 10.14 -7.27 23.19
CA ALA A 166 9.04 -8.23 23.30
C ALA A 166 7.98 -7.74 24.30
N ILE A 167 6.71 -7.78 23.90
CA ILE A 167 5.53 -7.63 24.77
C ILE A 167 4.85 -8.99 24.82
N ARG A 168 4.84 -9.63 25.99
CA ARG A 168 4.26 -10.96 26.17
C ARG A 168 3.04 -10.89 27.06
N GLU A 169 1.90 -11.39 26.59
CA GLU A 169 0.65 -11.42 27.35
C GLU A 169 0.03 -12.83 27.31
N GLN A 170 -0.28 -13.38 28.49
CA GLN A 170 -0.92 -14.69 28.65
C GLN A 170 -2.42 -14.52 28.91
N GLY A 171 -3.22 -15.54 28.55
CA GLY A 171 -4.66 -15.56 28.73
C GLY A 171 -5.44 -14.75 27.69
N VAL A 172 -4.78 -14.27 26.63
CA VAL A 172 -5.45 -13.50 25.56
C VAL A 172 -6.43 -14.41 24.81
N ALA A 173 -6.02 -15.64 24.49
CA ALA A 173 -6.86 -16.65 23.85
C ALA A 173 -8.10 -17.06 24.66
N ALA A 174 -8.03 -17.01 25.99
CA ALA A 174 -9.17 -17.28 26.86
C ALA A 174 -10.15 -16.10 26.92
N ARG A 175 -9.64 -14.86 26.88
CA ARG A 175 -10.45 -13.63 26.94
C ARG A 175 -11.06 -13.25 25.59
N MET A 176 -10.35 -13.50 24.50
CA MET A 176 -10.71 -13.15 23.12
C MET A 176 -10.69 -14.43 22.29
N THR A 177 -11.84 -15.08 22.17
CA THR A 177 -11.95 -16.43 21.60
C THR A 177 -11.79 -16.43 20.07
N LEU A 178 -12.12 -15.33 19.41
CA LEU A 178 -12.02 -15.18 17.95
C LEU A 178 -10.61 -14.74 17.52
N ARG A 179 -10.13 -15.26 16.39
CA ARG A 179 -8.72 -15.08 15.95
C ARG A 179 -8.43 -13.64 15.58
N THR A 180 -9.28 -13.05 14.76
CA THR A 180 -9.15 -11.68 14.25
C THR A 180 -9.21 -10.64 15.37
N GLU A 181 -10.04 -10.88 16.40
CA GLU A 181 -10.07 -10.06 17.61
C GLU A 181 -8.70 -10.01 18.32
N ARG A 182 -8.06 -11.17 18.49
CA ARG A 182 -6.72 -11.25 19.08
C ARG A 182 -5.65 -10.56 18.25
N LEU A 183 -5.69 -10.73 16.93
CA LEU A 183 -4.76 -10.07 16.02
C LEU A 183 -4.91 -8.56 16.12
N ALA A 184 -6.15 -8.05 16.08
CA ALA A 184 -6.42 -6.63 16.25
C ALA A 184 -5.92 -6.10 17.62
N TYR A 185 -6.15 -6.85 18.70
CA TYR A 185 -5.64 -6.51 20.02
C TYR A 185 -4.11 -6.41 20.03
N GLY A 186 -3.40 -7.45 19.61
CA GLY A 186 -1.94 -7.46 19.58
C GLY A 186 -1.36 -6.35 18.69
N ARG A 187 -1.98 -6.11 17.52
CA ARG A 187 -1.57 -5.04 16.62
C ARG A 187 -1.75 -3.66 17.24
N ASN A 188 -2.89 -3.39 17.89
CA ASN A 188 -3.12 -2.14 18.60
C ASN A 188 -2.16 -1.94 19.77
N ARG A 189 -1.87 -2.99 20.55
CA ARG A 189 -0.89 -2.94 21.66
C ARG A 189 0.50 -2.53 21.18
N LEU A 190 0.96 -3.10 20.07
CA LEU A 190 2.24 -2.71 19.45
C LEU A 190 2.20 -1.30 18.88
N LEU A 191 1.11 -0.94 18.19
CA LEU A 191 0.97 0.38 17.59
C LEU A 191 1.03 1.48 18.68
N ASP A 192 0.27 1.33 19.77
CA ASP A 192 0.31 2.25 20.90
C ASP A 192 1.71 2.30 21.53
N HIS A 193 2.38 1.15 21.69
CA HIS A 193 3.74 1.07 22.22
C HIS A 193 4.75 1.84 21.35
N VAL A 194 4.73 1.64 20.03
CA VAL A 194 5.68 2.26 19.10
C VAL A 194 5.43 3.77 18.97
N LEU A 195 4.16 4.19 18.86
CA LEU A 195 3.81 5.61 18.77
C LEU A 195 4.22 6.40 20.02
N ALA A 196 4.28 5.75 21.19
CA ALA A 196 4.71 6.38 22.43
C ALA A 196 6.24 6.53 22.58
N ARG A 197 7.05 5.80 21.80
CA ARG A 197 8.52 5.76 21.98
C ARG A 197 9.27 6.90 21.32
N GLY A 198 8.74 7.48 20.27
CA GLY A 198 9.35 8.62 19.60
C GLY A 198 9.05 8.67 18.11
N PRO A 199 9.58 9.69 17.42
CA PRO A 199 9.33 9.84 16.00
C PRO A 199 10.09 8.76 15.23
N PHE A 200 9.31 7.89 14.60
CA PHE A 200 9.74 7.09 13.47
C PHE A 200 9.30 7.80 12.20
N ASP A 201 10.01 7.59 11.09
CA ASP A 201 9.58 8.05 9.77
C ASP A 201 8.69 6.99 9.12
N TYR A 202 9.01 5.71 9.38
CA TYR A 202 8.28 4.55 8.86
C TYR A 202 7.92 3.55 9.96
N VAL A 203 6.76 2.92 9.78
CA VAL A 203 6.31 1.76 10.54
C VAL A 203 6.11 0.62 9.55
N CYS A 204 6.64 -0.55 9.86
CA CYS A 204 6.57 -1.71 8.98
C CYS A 204 6.01 -2.92 9.71
N TRP A 205 4.87 -3.42 9.24
CA TRP A 205 4.30 -4.67 9.71
C TRP A 205 4.91 -5.85 8.95
N ALA A 206 5.22 -6.92 9.67
CA ALA A 206 5.69 -8.17 9.11
C ALA A 206 5.11 -9.38 9.87
N ASP A 207 4.61 -10.37 9.14
CA ASP A 207 4.26 -11.66 9.72
C ASP A 207 5.55 -12.45 9.98
N LEU A 208 5.61 -13.08 11.15
CA LEU A 208 6.79 -13.78 11.66
C LEU A 208 6.71 -15.31 11.44
N ASP A 209 5.91 -15.72 10.45
CA ASP A 209 5.57 -17.11 10.12
C ASP A 209 6.36 -17.67 8.93
N GLY A 210 7.28 -16.88 8.36
CA GLY A 210 8.20 -17.30 7.31
C GLY A 210 7.96 -16.65 5.95
N LEU A 211 6.88 -15.89 5.76
CA LEU A 211 6.66 -15.07 4.56
C LEU A 211 7.77 -14.03 4.36
N VAL A 212 8.18 -13.39 5.45
CA VAL A 212 9.33 -12.50 5.51
C VAL A 212 10.50 -13.29 6.07
N GLY A 213 11.41 -13.71 5.19
CA GLY A 213 12.53 -14.57 5.55
C GLY A 213 13.58 -14.58 4.44
N ALA A 214 14.32 -15.68 4.31
CA ALA A 214 15.48 -15.76 3.41
C ALA A 214 15.17 -15.41 1.94
N ARG A 215 13.95 -15.71 1.46
CA ARG A 215 13.53 -15.44 0.07
C ARG A 215 13.06 -14.00 -0.17
N PHE A 216 12.86 -13.21 0.88
CA PHE A 216 12.37 -11.84 0.74
C PHE A 216 13.48 -10.92 0.20
N SER A 217 13.23 -10.32 -0.97
CA SER A 217 14.21 -9.54 -1.71
C SER A 217 14.43 -8.15 -1.09
N THR A 218 15.68 -7.83 -0.81
CA THR A 218 16.11 -6.51 -0.32
C THR A 218 15.95 -5.44 -1.41
N ASP A 219 16.16 -5.77 -2.68
CA ASP A 219 15.90 -4.85 -3.80
C ASP A 219 14.41 -4.61 -3.98
N GLY A 220 13.59 -5.66 -3.80
CA GLY A 220 12.13 -5.53 -3.78
C GLY A 220 11.67 -4.60 -2.66
N PHE A 221 12.24 -4.71 -1.47
CA PHE A 221 12.00 -3.79 -0.36
C PHE A 221 12.40 -2.35 -0.69
N LEU A 222 13.61 -2.13 -1.23
CA LEU A 222 14.12 -0.80 -1.58
C LEU A 222 13.29 -0.11 -2.67
N SER A 223 12.69 -0.89 -3.57
CA SER A 223 11.83 -0.35 -4.64
C SER A 223 10.64 0.48 -4.11
N ASN A 224 10.19 0.22 -2.88
CA ASN A 224 9.13 1.00 -2.24
C ASN A 224 9.51 2.48 -2.05
N PHE A 225 10.79 2.77 -1.87
CA PHE A 225 11.28 4.12 -1.55
C PHE A 225 11.72 4.92 -2.78
N GLN A 226 11.68 4.30 -3.97
CA GLN A 226 11.96 4.99 -5.24
C GLN A 226 10.91 6.05 -5.58
N GLN A 227 9.71 5.90 -5.02
CA GLN A 227 8.52 6.76 -5.23
C GLN A 227 7.90 7.17 -3.89
N ASP A 228 8.71 7.34 -2.83
CA ASP A 228 8.28 7.61 -1.45
C ASP A 228 7.27 8.76 -1.27
N GLU A 229 7.27 9.74 -2.19
CA GLU A 229 6.36 10.89 -2.12
C GLU A 229 4.91 10.57 -2.54
N VAL A 230 4.66 9.47 -3.25
CA VAL A 230 3.34 9.19 -3.86
C VAL A 230 2.40 8.39 -2.97
N TRP A 231 2.94 7.61 -2.03
CA TRP A 231 2.20 6.67 -1.19
C TRP A 231 2.26 7.05 0.30
N ASP A 232 1.32 6.51 1.07
CA ASP A 232 1.27 6.63 2.53
C ASP A 232 1.31 5.27 3.23
N ALA A 233 0.84 4.21 2.54
CA ALA A 233 1.22 2.84 2.84
C ALA A 233 1.38 1.99 1.58
N VAL A 234 2.28 0.99 1.64
CA VAL A 234 2.60 0.10 0.52
C VAL A 234 2.70 -1.35 0.95
N PHE A 235 2.25 -2.22 0.06
CA PHE A 235 2.10 -3.65 0.31
C PHE A 235 2.76 -4.46 -0.81
N PRO A 236 3.26 -5.65 -0.53
CA PRO A 236 3.85 -6.52 -1.55
C PRO A 236 2.76 -7.22 -2.38
N LEU A 237 3.13 -7.67 -3.57
CA LEU A 237 2.45 -8.82 -4.18
C LEU A 237 2.91 -10.12 -3.51
N SER A 238 2.20 -11.22 -3.75
CA SER A 238 2.65 -12.55 -3.33
C SER A 238 2.76 -13.51 -4.50
N TRP A 239 3.67 -14.47 -4.39
CA TRP A 239 3.92 -15.52 -5.37
C TRP A 239 3.96 -16.90 -4.70
N PRO A 240 3.37 -17.96 -5.30
CA PRO A 240 2.76 -18.03 -6.63
C PRO A 240 1.30 -17.56 -6.73
N LEU A 241 0.63 -17.42 -5.59
CA LEU A 241 -0.72 -16.85 -5.49
C LEU A 241 -0.68 -15.65 -4.55
N TYR A 242 -1.64 -14.75 -4.68
CA TYR A 242 -1.77 -13.66 -3.72
C TYR A 242 -2.20 -14.21 -2.34
N TYR A 243 -1.37 -14.01 -1.30
CA TYR A 243 -1.53 -14.69 0.01
C TYR A 243 -2.74 -14.19 0.79
N ASP A 244 -2.87 -12.86 0.92
CA ASP A 244 -3.83 -12.26 1.84
C ASP A 244 -4.99 -11.59 1.12
N ILE A 245 -5.76 -12.39 0.38
CA ILE A 245 -6.92 -11.89 -0.35
C ILE A 245 -7.99 -11.31 0.61
N TRP A 246 -8.04 -11.73 1.88
CA TRP A 246 -9.06 -11.22 2.81
C TRP A 246 -8.82 -9.76 3.18
N ALA A 247 -7.55 -9.35 3.25
CA ALA A 247 -7.16 -7.95 3.41
C ALA A 247 -7.33 -7.10 2.14
N LEU A 248 -7.45 -7.71 0.96
CA LEU A 248 -7.46 -6.98 -0.32
C LEU A 248 -8.79 -6.26 -0.56
N ARG A 249 -8.71 -4.97 -0.89
CA ARG A 249 -9.82 -4.15 -1.39
C ARG A 249 -9.37 -3.38 -2.64
N GLU A 250 -9.31 -4.08 -3.76
CA GLU A 250 -9.03 -3.51 -5.07
C GLU A 250 -10.33 -3.52 -5.89
N HIS A 251 -10.64 -2.41 -6.56
CA HIS A 251 -11.96 -2.15 -7.13
C HIS A 251 -12.41 -3.18 -8.18
N THR A 252 -11.48 -3.73 -8.96
CA THR A 252 -11.78 -4.65 -10.06
C THR A 252 -11.54 -6.11 -9.72
N VAL A 253 -10.64 -6.39 -8.79
CA VAL A 253 -10.20 -7.74 -8.43
C VAL A 253 -10.93 -8.27 -7.20
N CYS A 254 -11.04 -7.48 -6.14
CA CYS A 254 -11.66 -7.89 -4.88
C CYS A 254 -12.17 -6.66 -4.14
N ALA A 255 -13.30 -6.09 -4.56
CA ALA A 255 -13.78 -4.83 -4.01
C ALA A 255 -14.45 -5.00 -2.64
N HIS A 256 -14.86 -6.23 -2.27
CA HIS A 256 -15.77 -6.52 -1.16
C HIS A 256 -15.21 -7.63 -0.28
N ASP A 257 -15.79 -7.81 0.90
CA ASP A 257 -15.48 -8.93 1.79
C ASP A 257 -16.01 -10.24 1.21
N TYR A 258 -15.17 -10.96 0.47
CA TYR A 258 -15.57 -12.19 -0.20
C TYR A 258 -15.98 -13.30 0.79
N VAL A 259 -15.48 -13.26 2.04
CA VAL A 259 -15.87 -14.22 3.09
C VAL A 259 -17.33 -13.99 3.46
N TRP A 260 -17.70 -12.72 3.66
CA TRP A 260 -19.09 -12.34 3.91
C TRP A 260 -20.00 -12.68 2.72
N ASP A 261 -19.58 -12.32 1.51
CA ASP A 261 -20.35 -12.59 0.29
C ASP A 261 -20.55 -14.09 0.08
N GLY A 262 -19.50 -14.89 0.24
CA GLY A 262 -19.55 -16.34 0.13
C GLY A 262 -20.46 -17.01 1.17
N GLN A 263 -20.75 -16.36 2.30
CA GLN A 263 -21.69 -16.88 3.30
C GLN A 263 -23.15 -16.44 3.06
N HIS A 264 -23.36 -15.33 2.34
CA HIS A 264 -24.67 -14.66 2.29
C HIS A 264 -25.24 -14.44 0.87
N ARG A 265 -24.46 -14.69 -0.18
CA ARG A 265 -24.90 -14.60 -1.57
C ARG A 265 -24.91 -16.00 -2.18
N LEU A 266 -26.12 -16.50 -2.51
CA LEU A 266 -26.34 -17.86 -3.02
C LEU A 266 -25.46 -18.20 -4.24
N ASN A 267 -25.21 -17.20 -5.11
CA ASN A 267 -24.33 -17.35 -6.28
C ASN A 267 -22.82 -17.29 -5.92
N ALA A 268 -22.44 -16.61 -4.84
CA ALA A 268 -21.04 -16.55 -4.41
C ALA A 268 -20.57 -17.90 -3.84
N VAL A 269 -21.41 -18.65 -3.12
CA VAL A 269 -21.06 -20.00 -2.62
C VAL A 269 -20.61 -20.94 -3.76
N LEU A 270 -21.31 -20.89 -4.90
CA LEU A 270 -21.07 -21.78 -6.05
C LEU A 270 -19.82 -21.39 -6.87
N HIS A 271 -19.37 -20.13 -6.78
CA HIS A 271 -18.31 -19.56 -7.64
C HIS A 271 -17.11 -18.98 -6.88
N ALA A 272 -17.18 -18.83 -5.55
CA ALA A 272 -16.19 -18.13 -4.72
C ALA A 272 -14.77 -18.69 -4.91
N GLY A 273 -14.60 -20.02 -4.91
CA GLY A 273 -13.28 -20.61 -5.10
C GLY A 273 -12.65 -20.28 -6.46
N LYS A 274 -13.46 -20.18 -7.52
CA LYS A 274 -12.99 -19.84 -8.87
C LYS A 274 -12.70 -18.34 -9.00
N GLU A 275 -13.55 -17.49 -8.42
CA GLU A 275 -13.37 -16.03 -8.44
C GLU A 275 -12.16 -15.60 -7.61
N ILE A 276 -11.99 -16.17 -6.41
CA ILE A 276 -10.80 -15.98 -5.57
C ILE A 276 -9.54 -16.44 -6.32
N HIS A 277 -9.57 -17.63 -6.93
CA HIS A 277 -8.44 -18.11 -7.70
C HIS A 277 -8.13 -17.18 -8.89
N ALA A 278 -9.14 -16.78 -9.66
CA ALA A 278 -8.97 -15.85 -10.77
C ALA A 278 -8.41 -14.49 -10.30
N ALA A 279 -8.87 -13.97 -9.16
CA ALA A 279 -8.37 -12.75 -8.55
C ALA A 279 -6.88 -12.88 -8.18
N THR A 280 -6.48 -13.97 -7.53
CA THR A 280 -5.07 -14.22 -7.19
C THR A 280 -4.17 -14.32 -8.43
N GLN A 281 -4.69 -14.86 -9.52
CA GLN A 281 -3.98 -14.98 -10.81
C GLN A 281 -3.86 -13.64 -11.56
N GLN A 282 -4.77 -12.68 -11.32
CA GLN A 282 -4.67 -11.34 -11.89
C GLN A 282 -3.59 -10.51 -11.19
N LEU A 283 -3.32 -10.77 -9.91
CA LEU A 283 -2.31 -10.10 -9.10
C LEU A 283 -0.93 -10.77 -9.12
N ALA A 284 -0.69 -11.67 -10.09
CA ALA A 284 0.62 -12.28 -10.24
C ALA A 284 1.68 -11.25 -10.72
N PRO A 285 2.94 -11.34 -10.26
CA PRO A 285 4.05 -10.61 -10.83
C PRO A 285 4.08 -10.75 -12.37
N GLY A 286 4.27 -9.64 -13.06
CA GLY A 286 4.25 -9.57 -14.53
C GLY A 286 2.87 -9.37 -15.17
N ARG A 287 1.77 -9.56 -14.42
CA ARG A 287 0.41 -9.17 -14.87
C ARG A 287 -0.05 -7.81 -14.36
N VAL A 288 0.57 -7.36 -13.28
CA VAL A 288 0.36 -6.03 -12.71
C VAL A 288 1.33 -5.05 -13.38
N ALA A 289 0.80 -4.19 -14.26
CA ALA A 289 1.60 -3.32 -15.15
C ALA A 289 2.35 -2.19 -14.43
N GLY A 290 1.96 -1.85 -13.21
CA GLY A 290 2.57 -0.79 -12.40
C GLY A 290 2.03 -0.84 -10.97
N TRP A 291 2.27 0.22 -10.19
CA TRP A 291 1.74 0.28 -8.83
C TRP A 291 0.21 0.23 -8.84
N LEU A 292 -0.40 -0.65 -8.04
CA LEU A 292 -1.84 -0.84 -8.07
C LEU A 292 -2.49 -0.13 -6.86
N PRO A 293 -3.28 0.94 -7.06
CA PRO A 293 -3.99 1.58 -5.95
C PRO A 293 -5.00 0.63 -5.32
N VAL A 294 -5.05 0.59 -3.99
CA VAL A 294 -5.97 -0.26 -3.22
C VAL A 294 -6.61 0.54 -2.09
N ARG A 295 -7.76 0.09 -1.59
CA ARG A 295 -8.36 0.60 -0.34
C ARG A 295 -7.88 -0.14 0.90
N SER A 296 -7.41 -1.36 0.71
CA SER A 296 -6.76 -2.19 1.73
C SER A 296 -5.98 -3.28 1.02
N ALA A 297 -4.85 -3.65 1.57
CA ALA A 297 -4.13 -4.85 1.22
C ALA A 297 -3.24 -5.23 2.39
N PHE A 298 -2.85 -6.50 2.43
CA PHE A 298 -1.73 -6.95 3.22
C PHE A 298 -1.06 -8.06 2.40
N GLY A 299 -0.28 -8.93 3.02
CA GLY A 299 0.46 -9.97 2.30
C GLY A 299 1.64 -10.49 3.08
N GLY A 300 1.48 -10.51 4.41
CA GLY A 300 2.55 -10.77 5.37
C GLY A 300 3.52 -9.61 5.59
N PHE A 301 3.35 -8.48 4.88
CA PHE A 301 4.23 -7.32 5.00
C PHE A 301 3.51 -6.03 4.60
N GLY A 302 3.83 -4.91 5.23
CA GLY A 302 3.31 -3.60 4.84
C GLY A 302 4.11 -2.46 5.45
N ILE A 303 4.47 -1.45 4.65
CA ILE A 303 5.21 -0.26 5.08
C ILE A 303 4.26 0.92 5.11
N TYR A 304 4.32 1.71 6.16
CA TYR A 304 3.48 2.88 6.41
C TYR A 304 4.36 4.06 6.75
N LYS A 305 4.00 5.26 6.29
CA LYS A 305 4.52 6.49 6.89
C LYS A 305 4.02 6.56 8.33
N ALA A 306 4.92 6.79 9.28
CA ALA A 306 4.57 6.78 10.70
C ALA A 306 3.50 7.83 11.05
N ALA A 307 3.55 9.00 10.40
CA ALA A 307 2.55 10.07 10.52
C ALA A 307 1.12 9.63 10.16
N VAL A 308 0.98 8.57 9.36
CA VAL A 308 -0.31 8.01 8.94
C VAL A 308 -0.68 6.79 9.77
N ALA A 309 0.29 5.96 10.16
CA ALA A 309 0.04 4.72 10.92
C ALA A 309 -0.79 4.92 12.20
N GLY A 310 -0.64 6.07 12.87
CA GLY A 310 -1.39 6.38 14.10
C GLY A 310 -2.85 6.83 13.91
N GLN A 311 -3.30 7.07 12.68
CA GLN A 311 -4.62 7.63 12.37
C GLN A 311 -5.74 6.59 12.38
N GLY A 312 -5.39 5.30 12.42
CA GLY A 312 -6.34 4.19 12.46
C GLY A 312 -6.18 3.31 13.70
N ARG A 313 -7.14 2.41 13.91
CA ARG A 313 -7.04 1.31 14.86
C ARG A 313 -7.56 0.03 14.22
N TYR A 314 -6.94 -1.09 14.60
CA TYR A 314 -7.35 -2.41 14.14
C TYR A 314 -8.63 -2.84 14.86
N THR A 315 -9.52 -3.49 14.12
CA THR A 315 -10.73 -4.10 14.66
C THR A 315 -10.95 -5.43 13.97
N GLY A 316 -10.92 -6.52 14.73
CA GLY A 316 -11.11 -7.85 14.20
C GLY A 316 -12.58 -8.28 14.15
N LEU A 317 -13.48 -7.53 14.79
CA LEU A 317 -14.90 -7.89 14.90
C LEU A 317 -15.81 -6.76 14.42
N LEU A 318 -16.80 -7.10 13.60
CA LEU A 318 -17.88 -6.19 13.24
C LEU A 318 -19.22 -6.89 13.53
N ASP A 319 -20.06 -6.30 14.37
CA ASP A 319 -21.34 -6.90 14.77
C ASP A 319 -21.20 -8.35 15.29
N GLY A 320 -20.11 -8.63 16.02
CA GLY A 320 -19.80 -9.95 16.57
C GLY A 320 -19.21 -10.97 15.59
N ARG A 321 -19.02 -10.60 14.32
CA ARG A 321 -18.41 -11.48 13.29
C ARG A 321 -16.94 -11.18 13.08
N GLU A 322 -16.14 -12.19 12.74
CA GLU A 322 -14.76 -11.99 12.34
C GLU A 322 -14.66 -11.22 11.01
N VAL A 323 -13.77 -10.23 10.98
CA VAL A 323 -13.35 -9.49 9.80
C VAL A 323 -11.82 -9.42 9.77
N CYS A 324 -11.23 -9.35 8.57
CA CYS A 324 -9.80 -9.06 8.47
C CYS A 324 -9.49 -7.70 9.09
N GLU A 325 -8.65 -7.67 10.11
CA GLU A 325 -8.44 -6.49 10.95
C GLU A 325 -7.77 -5.32 10.21
N HIS A 326 -7.05 -5.62 9.12
CA HIS A 326 -6.43 -4.63 8.25
C HIS A 326 -7.45 -3.77 7.51
N VAL A 327 -8.59 -4.34 7.13
CA VAL A 327 -9.60 -3.63 6.33
C VAL A 327 -10.19 -2.42 7.08
N PRO A 328 -10.77 -2.55 8.28
CA PRO A 328 -11.28 -1.39 9.01
C PRO A 328 -10.16 -0.43 9.43
N TYR A 329 -8.94 -0.93 9.68
CA TYR A 329 -7.78 -0.08 9.94
C TYR A 329 -7.45 0.81 8.72
N HIS A 330 -7.35 0.23 7.53
CA HIS A 330 -7.08 0.96 6.30
C HIS A 330 -8.22 1.89 5.89
N GLU A 331 -9.48 1.54 6.15
CA GLU A 331 -10.61 2.44 5.94
C GLU A 331 -10.46 3.75 6.72
N LEU A 332 -9.98 3.69 7.97
CA LEU A 332 -9.68 4.89 8.76
C LEU A 332 -8.54 5.72 8.15
N LEU A 333 -7.48 5.06 7.67
CA LEU A 333 -6.36 5.75 7.01
C LEU A 333 -6.80 6.44 5.71
N VAL A 334 -7.54 5.72 4.86
CA VAL A 334 -8.06 6.24 3.59
C VAL A 334 -9.04 7.39 3.84
N LYS A 335 -9.90 7.29 4.86
CA LYS A 335 -10.79 8.38 5.26
C LYS A 335 -10.02 9.64 5.69
N ALA A 336 -8.83 9.47 6.25
CA ALA A 336 -7.91 10.56 6.60
C ALA A 336 -7.05 11.05 5.40
N GLY A 337 -7.24 10.50 4.20
CA GLY A 337 -6.59 10.93 2.97
C GLY A 337 -5.33 10.14 2.60
N ALA A 338 -5.05 9.03 3.28
CA ALA A 338 -3.91 8.17 2.96
C ALA A 338 -4.07 7.47 1.61
N ARG A 339 -2.96 7.34 0.87
CA ARG A 339 -2.88 6.58 -0.38
C ARG A 339 -2.18 5.25 -0.18
N LEU A 340 -2.87 4.18 -0.57
CA LEU A 340 -2.42 2.81 -0.39
C LEU A 340 -2.16 2.17 -1.76
N TYR A 341 -1.04 1.45 -1.89
CA TYR A 341 -0.67 0.78 -3.14
C TYR A 341 -0.09 -0.62 -2.91
N LEU A 342 -0.31 -1.51 -3.87
CA LEU A 342 0.53 -2.69 -4.07
C LEU A 342 1.71 -2.31 -4.97
N ASN A 343 2.93 -2.64 -4.54
CA ASN A 343 4.13 -2.46 -5.35
C ASN A 343 4.53 -3.80 -6.01
N PRO A 344 4.45 -3.92 -7.35
CA PRO A 344 4.71 -5.18 -8.04
C PRO A 344 6.18 -5.64 -8.01
N LYS A 345 7.12 -4.74 -7.65
CA LYS A 345 8.55 -5.09 -7.48
C LYS A 345 8.84 -5.68 -6.08
N CYS A 346 7.96 -5.47 -5.10
CA CYS A 346 8.10 -6.01 -3.75
C CYS A 346 7.24 -7.28 -3.62
N ILE A 347 7.87 -8.44 -3.43
CA ILE A 347 7.19 -9.74 -3.50
C ILE A 347 7.45 -10.55 -2.21
N THR A 348 6.37 -11.06 -1.62
CA THR A 348 6.42 -12.12 -0.60
C THR A 348 6.25 -13.49 -1.26
N HIS A 349 6.99 -14.48 -0.77
CA HIS A 349 6.95 -15.83 -1.32
C HIS A 349 6.21 -16.75 -0.35
N ILE A 350 5.09 -17.30 -0.81
CA ILE A 350 4.37 -18.36 -0.10
C ILE A 350 5.20 -19.63 -0.29
N ALA A 351 5.56 -20.28 0.83
CA ALA A 351 6.45 -21.44 0.87
C ALA A 351 5.82 -22.68 0.25
#